data_AF-A0A451GGC8-F1
#
_entry.id   AF-A0A451GGC8-F1
#
_cell.length_a   1.000
_cell.length_b   1.000
_cell.length_c   1.000
_cell.angle_alpha   90.00
_cell.angle_beta   90.00
_cell.angle_gamma   90.00
#
_symmetry.space_group_name_H-M   'P 1'
#
loop_
_entity.id
_entity.type
_entity.pdbx_description
1 polymer ?
#
loop_
_entity_poly.entity_id
_entity_poly.type
_entity_poly.pdbx_seq_one_letter_code
_entity_poly.pdbx_strand_id
1 'polypeptide(L)'
;MTFGAWLARCAGLAAALGPDWQLSAKADPPQILLRFGDQSEVLVWPNDLRITKSGKTAEAFVKIYFPSRDQPETPEEEDDLPTPW
;
A
#
# COMPACT_ATOMS: atom_id res chain seq x y z
N MET A 1 7.38 12.42 -3.67
CA MET A 1 6.22 12.43 -4.60
C MET A 1 5.11 13.20 -3.91
N THR A 2 4.50 14.21 -4.55
CA THR A 2 3.43 15.02 -3.93
C THR A 2 2.12 14.24 -3.81
N PHE A 3 1.18 14.68 -2.97
CA PHE A 3 -0.16 14.06 -2.88
C PHE A 3 -0.84 13.96 -4.25
N GLY A 4 -0.78 15.03 -5.06
CA GLY A 4 -1.33 15.04 -6.42
C GLY A 4 -0.67 14.02 -7.36
N ALA A 5 0.65 13.82 -7.24
CA ALA A 5 1.35 12.80 -8.03
C ALA A 5 0.99 11.37 -7.59
N TRP A 6 0.79 11.14 -6.29
CA TRP A 6 0.28 9.88 -5.77
C TRP A 6 -1.15 9.60 -6.26
N LEU A 7 -2.02 10.60 -6.20
CA LEU A 7 -3.39 10.50 -6.68
C LEU A 7 -3.44 10.18 -8.18
N ALA A 8 -2.65 10.87 -8.99
CA ALA A 8 -2.56 10.63 -10.43
C ALA A 8 -2.08 9.20 -10.74
N ARG A 9 -1.09 8.69 -10.00
CA ARG A 9 -0.63 7.30 -10.13
C ARG A 9 -1.75 6.31 -9.81
N CYS A 10 -2.42 6.48 -8.67
CA CYS A 10 -3.52 5.60 -8.26
C CYS A 10 -4.70 5.65 -9.25
N ALA A 11 -5.02 6.83 -9.78
CA ALA A 11 -6.05 7.01 -10.80
C ALA A 11 -5.69 6.33 -12.13
N GLY A 12 -4.44 6.46 -12.58
CA GLY A 12 -3.96 5.77 -13.78
C GLY A 12 -4.02 4.25 -13.65
N LEU A 13 -3.67 3.71 -12.47
CA LEU A 13 -3.78 2.28 -12.19
C LEU A 13 -5.24 1.81 -12.16
N ALA A 14 -6.12 2.57 -11.51
CA ALA A 14 -7.55 2.24 -11.48
C ALA A 14 -8.17 2.23 -12.89
N ALA A 15 -7.82 3.20 -13.74
CA ALA A 15 -8.29 3.27 -15.12
C ALA A 15 -7.82 2.08 -15.98
N ALA A 16 -6.64 1.52 -15.70
CA ALA A 16 -6.08 0.41 -16.45
C ALA A 16 -6.67 -0.96 -16.08
N LEU A 17 -7.24 -1.11 -14.87
CA LEU A 17 -7.57 -2.42 -14.30
C LEU A 17 -9.06 -2.74 -14.23
N GLY A 18 -9.91 -1.84 -14.73
CA GLY A 18 -11.32 -2.11 -15.04
C GLY A 18 -12.33 -1.27 -14.25
N PRO A 19 -13.63 -1.41 -14.57
CA PRO A 19 -14.69 -0.53 -14.06
C PRO A 19 -15.10 -0.80 -12.60
N ASP A 20 -14.75 -1.97 -12.04
CA ASP A 20 -15.19 -2.38 -10.68
C ASP A 20 -14.37 -1.75 -9.55
N TRP A 21 -13.60 -0.71 -9.87
CA TRP A 21 -12.63 -0.10 -8.98
C TRP A 21 -13.13 1.26 -8.51
N GLN A 22 -12.99 1.51 -7.21
CA GLN A 22 -13.33 2.79 -6.62
C GLN A 22 -12.06 3.44 -6.07
N LEU A 23 -11.87 4.70 -6.43
CA LEU A 23 -10.79 5.54 -5.92
C LEU A 23 -11.41 6.65 -5.06
N SER A 24 -11.00 6.73 -3.81
CA SER A 24 -11.37 7.80 -2.88
C SER A 24 -10.11 8.46 -2.36
N ALA A 25 -10.11 9.78 -2.19
CA ALA A 25 -8.95 10.51 -1.67
C ALA A 25 -9.38 11.60 -0.71
N LYS A 26 -8.61 11.77 0.37
CA LYS A 26 -8.77 12.82 1.37
C LYS A 26 -7.50 13.66 1.41
N ALA A 27 -7.62 14.98 1.41
CA ALA A 27 -6.46 15.86 1.41
C ALA A 27 -5.92 16.16 2.82
N ASP A 28 -6.73 16.00 3.88
CA ASP A 28 -6.34 16.32 5.26
C ASP A 28 -6.87 15.31 6.31
N PRO A 29 -6.00 14.44 6.87
CA PRO A 29 -4.65 14.16 6.39
C PRO A 29 -4.68 13.50 4.99
N PRO A 30 -3.64 13.68 4.16
CA PRO A 30 -3.49 13.05 2.85
C PRO A 30 -3.64 11.52 2.90
N GLN A 31 -4.70 11.00 2.29
CA GLN A 31 -5.02 9.58 2.23
C GLN A 31 -5.61 9.24 0.86
N ILE A 32 -5.27 8.06 0.33
CA ILE A 32 -5.83 7.54 -0.92
C ILE A 32 -6.28 6.10 -0.68
N LEU A 33 -7.57 5.85 -0.86
CA LEU A 33 -8.18 4.53 -0.77
C LEU A 33 -8.50 4.01 -2.17
N LEU A 34 -8.06 2.81 -2.44
CA LEU A 34 -8.41 2.00 -3.60
C LEU A 34 -9.26 0.83 -3.12
N ARG A 35 -10.47 0.69 -3.63
CA ARG A 35 -11.36 -0.45 -3.36
C ARG A 35 -11.61 -1.22 -4.65
N PHE A 36 -11.50 -2.53 -4.55
CA PHE A 36 -11.64 -3.47 -5.66
C PHE A 36 -13.03 -4.12 -5.63
N GLY A 37 -13.47 -4.69 -6.75
CA GLY A 37 -14.80 -5.31 -6.86
C GLY A 37 -15.05 -6.45 -5.87
N ASP A 38 -13.99 -7.15 -5.45
CA ASP A 38 -14.02 -8.24 -4.46
C ASP A 38 -13.98 -7.74 -2.99
N GLN A 39 -14.18 -6.44 -2.76
CA GLN A 39 -14.04 -5.78 -1.45
C GLN A 39 -12.61 -5.79 -0.89
N SER A 40 -11.59 -6.17 -1.68
CA SER A 40 -10.22 -5.89 -1.32
C SER A 40 -10.00 -4.38 -1.27
N GLU A 41 -9.03 -3.94 -0.46
CA GLU A 41 -8.73 -2.51 -0.26
C GLU A 41 -7.23 -2.26 -0.14
N VAL A 42 -6.77 -1.14 -0.71
CA VAL A 42 -5.43 -0.60 -0.50
C VAL A 42 -5.56 0.84 -0.03
N LEU A 43 -4.98 1.14 1.12
CA LEU A 43 -4.95 2.47 1.69
C LEU A 43 -3.52 2.98 1.69
N VAL A 44 -3.32 4.14 1.08
CA VAL A 44 -2.03 4.81 0.94
C VAL A 44 -2.06 6.08 1.77
N TRP A 45 -1.03 6.29 2.59
CA TRP A 45 -0.74 7.55 3.27
C TRP A 45 0.52 8.14 2.63
N PRO A 46 0.37 9.08 1.68
CA PRO A 46 1.51 9.67 0.99
C PRO A 46 2.52 10.38 1.90
N ASN A 47 2.08 10.90 3.05
CA ASN A 47 2.94 11.61 4.00
C ASN A 47 3.94 10.66 4.67
N ASP A 48 3.45 9.51 5.15
CA ASP A 48 4.26 8.52 5.88
C ASP A 48 4.80 7.42 4.97
N LEU A 49 4.58 7.53 3.66
CA LEU A 49 4.86 6.49 2.65
C LEU A 49 4.32 5.11 3.03
N ARG A 50 3.26 5.09 3.86
CA ARG A 50 2.66 3.86 4.37
C ARG A 50 1.61 3.36 3.40
N ILE A 51 1.61 2.06 3.16
CA ILE A 51 0.59 1.37 2.37
C ILE A 51 0.07 0.21 3.19
N THR A 52 -1.23 0.17 3.46
CA THR A 52 -1.90 -1.00 4.03
C THR A 52 -2.78 -1.65 2.97
N LYS A 53 -2.93 -2.97 3.09
CA LYS A 53 -3.69 -3.79 2.15
C LYS A 53 -4.57 -4.75 2.92
N SER A 54 -5.76 -5.00 2.40
CA SER A 54 -6.73 -5.96 2.94
C SER A 54 -7.33 -6.75 1.78
N GLY A 55 -7.30 -8.08 1.87
CA GLY A 55 -7.78 -8.98 0.82
C GLY A 55 -6.69 -9.41 -0.18
N LYS A 56 -6.98 -10.48 -0.92
CA LYS A 56 -6.01 -11.14 -1.82
C LYS A 56 -5.67 -10.29 -3.04
N THR A 57 -6.66 -9.61 -3.61
CA THR A 57 -6.46 -8.75 -4.78
C THR A 57 -5.62 -7.53 -4.43
N ALA A 58 -5.86 -6.93 -3.27
CA ALA A 58 -5.03 -5.85 -2.75
C ALA A 58 -3.58 -6.28 -2.49
N GLU A 59 -3.36 -7.49 -1.96
CA GLU A 59 -2.02 -8.02 -1.75
C GLU A 59 -1.23 -8.17 -3.06
N ALA A 60 -1.85 -8.81 -4.06
CA ALA A 60 -1.26 -8.98 -5.39
C ALA A 60 -0.99 -7.62 -6.05
N PHE A 61 -1.94 -6.70 -5.97
CA PHE A 61 -1.81 -5.35 -6.51
C PHE A 61 -0.64 -4.58 -5.91
N VAL A 62 -0.49 -4.59 -4.57
CA VAL A 62 0.64 -3.93 -3.91
C VAL A 62 1.96 -4.55 -4.35
N LYS A 63 2.07 -5.88 -4.44
CA LYS A 63 3.30 -6.55 -4.92
C LYS A 63 3.70 -6.11 -6.33
N ILE A 64 2.72 -5.94 -7.23
CA ILE A 64 2.98 -5.57 -8.64
C ILE A 64 3.31 -4.09 -8.79
N TYR A 65 2.50 -3.21 -8.19
CA TYR A 65 2.51 -1.78 -8.50
C TYR A 65 3.14 -0.92 -7.42
N PHE A 66 3.28 -1.43 -6.22
CA PHE A 66 3.97 -0.79 -5.11
C PHE A 66 4.99 -1.76 -4.54
N PRO A 67 5.90 -2.30 -5.38
CA PRO A 67 6.95 -3.16 -4.86
C PRO A 67 7.69 -2.34 -3.82
N SER A 68 7.60 -2.78 -2.56
CA SER A 68 8.56 -2.36 -1.57
C SER A 68 9.91 -2.62 -2.21
N ARG A 69 10.71 -1.58 -2.46
CA ARG A 69 12.15 -1.80 -2.30
C ARG A 69 12.23 -2.34 -0.90
N ASP A 70 12.64 -3.59 -0.74
CA ASP A 70 12.78 -4.25 0.55
C ASP A 70 13.13 -3.18 1.59
N GLN A 71 12.15 -2.85 2.46
CA GLN A 71 12.56 -2.29 3.73
C GLN A 71 13.56 -3.32 4.24
N PRO A 72 14.78 -2.92 4.64
CA PRO A 72 15.62 -3.87 5.35
C PRO A 72 14.69 -4.45 6.41
N GLU A 73 14.49 -5.78 6.38
CA GLU A 73 13.88 -6.47 7.49
C GLU A 73 14.58 -5.87 8.69
N THR A 74 13.87 -5.05 9.48
CA THR A 74 14.36 -4.69 10.80
C THR A 74 14.67 -6.05 11.37
N PRO A 75 15.94 -6.40 11.67
CA PRO A 75 16.23 -7.72 12.19
C PRO A 75 15.23 -7.89 13.33
N GLU A 76 14.38 -8.91 13.22
CA GLU A 76 13.63 -9.35 14.38
C GLU A 76 14.69 -9.43 15.46
N GLU A 77 14.55 -8.60 16.49
CA GLU A 77 15.38 -8.73 17.68
C GLU A 77 15.05 -10.15 18.15
N GLU A 78 15.94 -11.10 17.82
CA GLU A 78 15.90 -12.48 18.29
C GLU A 78 16.12 -12.41 19.80
N ASP A 79 15.04 -12.09 20.50
CA ASP A 79 14.84 -12.30 21.92
C ASP A 79 14.66 -13.82 22.10
N ASP A 80 15.75 -14.59 21.94
CA ASP A 80 15.98 -15.91 22.58
C ASP A 80 17.29 -16.57 22.09
N LEU A 81 18.44 -15.94 22.35
CA LEU A 81 19.70 -16.69 22.46
C LEU A 81 20.04 -16.85 23.95
N PRO A 82 19.96 -18.06 24.54
CA PRO A 82 20.67 -18.29 25.79
C PRO A 82 22.17 -18.17 25.48
N THR A 83 22.80 -17.12 25.99
CA THR A 83 24.27 -16.93 25.93
C THR A 83 24.95 -18.21 26.40
N PRO A 84 25.66 -18.93 25.51
CA PRO A 84 26.50 -20.03 25.96
C PRO A 84 27.86 -19.44 26.35
N TRP A 85 28.13 -19.59 27.65
CA TRP A 85 29.43 -19.56 28.36
C TRP A 85 29.78 -18.24 29.06
#